data_AF-A0A0M3B4L2-F1
#
_entry.id   AF-A0A0M3B4L2-F1
#
_cell.length_a   1.000
_cell.length_b   1.000
_cell.length_c   1.000
_cell.angle_alpha   90.00
_cell.angle_beta   90.00
_cell.angle_gamma   90.00
#
_symmetry.space_group_name_H-M   'P 1'
#
loop_
_entity.id
_entity.type
_entity.pdbx_description
1 polymer ?
#
loop_
_entity_poly.entity_id
_entity_poly.type
_entity_poly.pdbx_seq_one_letter_code
_entity_poly.pdbx_strand_id
1 'polypeptide(L)'
;MKPRFTEEVCKRLGNYVYRLIDPRNGETFYVGKGRNNRVFDHAAGIADVADSQTLGSKLDRIRAIKSAGLEVLHVIHRHEIPDSAVFEVEAALIDAYPGLTNLQGGHASSDRGPMNHVEILDKYNLPEFPQNPEHKLLLINVNKLDDRFDRRAVYNLVRYCWRISKSRAENAQYVLAVVRGVVVGAFEVERWMSATRENFPDIQYADGSEAHRLGFIGREAPADVWDLYVGARGKRVVAAEQKHIQNPIRFWNC
;
A
#
# COMPACT_ATOMS: atom_id res chain seq x y z
N MET A 1 -3.07 8.64 -36.89
CA MET A 1 -4.14 8.91 -35.89
C MET A 1 -3.77 8.13 -34.64
N LYS A 2 -3.79 8.73 -33.44
CA LYS A 2 -3.45 7.99 -32.21
C LYS A 2 -4.49 6.88 -32.00
N PRO A 3 -4.10 5.64 -31.66
CA PRO A 3 -5.05 4.55 -31.45
C PRO A 3 -6.02 4.93 -30.33
N ARG A 4 -7.31 4.69 -30.57
CA ARG A 4 -8.43 4.96 -29.66
C ARG A 4 -9.49 3.88 -29.89
N PHE A 5 -10.18 3.50 -28.83
CA PHE A 5 -11.43 2.75 -28.93
C PHE A 5 -12.55 3.65 -29.43
N THR A 6 -13.40 3.11 -30.29
CA THR A 6 -14.67 3.74 -30.68
C THR A 6 -15.63 3.78 -29.49
N GLU A 7 -16.68 4.58 -29.58
CA GLU A 7 -17.69 4.67 -28.52
C GLU A 7 -18.38 3.31 -28.27
N GLU A 8 -18.67 2.57 -29.35
CA GLU A 8 -19.26 1.23 -29.27
C GLU A 8 -18.34 0.25 -28.53
N VAL A 9 -17.04 0.25 -28.86
CA VAL A 9 -16.05 -0.56 -28.15
C VAL A 9 -15.95 -0.13 -26.69
N CYS A 10 -15.94 1.17 -26.39
CA CYS A 10 -15.90 1.66 -25.00
C CYS A 10 -17.09 1.15 -24.17
N LYS A 11 -18.30 1.19 -24.74
CA LYS A 11 -19.52 0.70 -24.08
C LYS A 11 -19.43 -0.79 -23.78
N ARG A 12 -18.94 -1.59 -24.73
CA ARG A 12 -18.80 -3.03 -24.54
C ARG A 12 -17.66 -3.39 -23.59
N LEU A 13 -16.52 -2.70 -23.68
CA LEU A 13 -15.32 -3.00 -22.91
C LEU A 13 -15.55 -2.85 -21.39
N GLY A 14 -16.41 -1.92 -20.98
CA GLY A 14 -16.73 -1.69 -19.57
C GLY A 14 -15.48 -1.36 -18.73
N ASN A 15 -15.35 -1.97 -17.56
CA ASN A 15 -14.08 -1.94 -16.84
C ASN A 15 -13.13 -3.00 -17.38
N TYR A 16 -11.85 -2.64 -17.44
CA TYR A 16 -10.80 -3.53 -17.87
C TYR A 16 -9.54 -3.34 -17.04
N VAL A 17 -8.68 -4.35 -17.03
CA VAL A 17 -7.33 -4.30 -16.47
C VAL A 17 -6.33 -4.50 -17.59
N TYR A 18 -5.30 -3.67 -17.60
CA TYR A 18 -4.29 -3.62 -18.64
C TYR A 18 -2.90 -3.48 -18.05
N ARG A 19 -1.90 -3.74 -18.90
CA ARG A 19 -0.50 -3.47 -18.60
C ARG A 19 0.15 -2.61 -19.68
N LEU A 20 1.18 -1.86 -19.31
CA LEU A 20 2.08 -1.15 -20.22
C LEU A 20 3.44 -1.85 -20.26
N ILE A 21 4.02 -1.90 -21.46
CA ILE A 21 5.23 -2.67 -21.76
C ILE A 21 6.25 -1.77 -22.43
N ASP A 22 7.50 -1.87 -21.98
CA ASP A 22 8.64 -1.22 -22.61
C ASP A 22 9.09 -2.05 -23.83
N PRO A 23 8.92 -1.57 -25.07
CA PRO A 23 9.26 -2.36 -26.27
C PRO A 23 10.77 -2.62 -26.41
N ARG A 24 11.64 -1.92 -25.66
CA ARG A 24 13.10 -2.08 -25.75
C ARG A 24 13.58 -3.38 -25.11
N ASN A 25 12.84 -3.90 -24.14
CA ASN A 25 13.22 -5.08 -23.36
C ASN A 25 12.05 -6.05 -23.05
N GLY A 26 10.82 -5.71 -23.43
CA GLY A 26 9.63 -6.51 -23.16
C GLY A 26 9.12 -6.44 -21.70
N GLU A 27 9.71 -5.58 -20.88
CA GLU A 27 9.37 -5.46 -19.46
C GLU A 27 8.00 -4.84 -19.26
N THR A 28 7.17 -5.47 -18.42
CA THR A 28 5.95 -4.85 -17.94
C THR A 28 6.31 -3.87 -16.85
N PHE A 29 6.10 -2.58 -17.09
CA PHE A 29 6.48 -1.54 -16.12
C PHE A 29 5.28 -0.91 -15.42
N TYR A 30 4.04 -1.17 -15.87
CA TYR A 30 2.85 -0.64 -15.20
C TYR A 30 1.67 -1.57 -15.40
N VAL A 31 0.87 -1.74 -14.36
CA VAL A 31 -0.44 -2.40 -14.41
C VAL A 31 -1.47 -1.41 -13.88
N GLY A 32 -2.63 -1.34 -14.53
CA GLY A 32 -3.72 -0.51 -14.06
C GLY A 32 -5.07 -0.95 -14.59
N LYS A 33 -6.12 -0.50 -13.92
CA LYS A 33 -7.50 -0.58 -14.42
C LYS A 33 -7.89 0.65 -15.24
N GLY A 34 -8.85 0.47 -16.14
CA GLY A 34 -9.35 1.53 -16.99
C GLY A 34 -10.79 1.36 -17.41
N ARG A 35 -11.34 2.47 -17.92
CA ARG A 35 -12.60 2.57 -18.68
C ARG A 35 -12.33 3.45 -19.88
N ASN A 36 -13.12 3.30 -20.94
CA ASN A 36 -12.96 4.07 -22.17
C ASN A 36 -11.49 4.04 -22.66
N ASN A 37 -10.93 5.19 -23.03
CA ASN A 37 -9.61 5.31 -23.62
C ASN A 37 -8.44 5.48 -22.61
N ARG A 38 -8.66 5.19 -21.31
CA ARG A 38 -7.64 5.41 -20.26
C ARG A 38 -6.29 4.74 -20.57
N VAL A 39 -6.28 3.52 -21.13
CA VAL A 39 -5.03 2.84 -21.52
C VAL A 39 -4.18 3.65 -22.50
N PHE A 40 -4.81 4.31 -23.48
CA PHE A 40 -4.12 5.14 -24.46
C PHE A 40 -3.63 6.44 -23.85
N ASP A 41 -4.42 7.05 -22.96
CA ASP A 41 -4.01 8.26 -22.25
C ASP A 41 -2.79 7.99 -21.35
N HIS A 42 -2.80 6.86 -20.62
CA HIS A 42 -1.65 6.41 -19.85
C HIS A 42 -0.43 6.07 -20.73
N ALA A 43 -0.59 5.32 -21.83
CA ALA A 43 0.50 5.03 -22.76
C ALA A 43 1.08 6.31 -23.40
N ALA A 44 0.24 7.33 -23.60
CA ALA A 44 0.64 8.63 -24.09
C ALA A 44 1.30 9.52 -23.02
N GLY A 45 1.29 9.12 -21.75
CA GLY A 45 1.81 9.93 -20.63
C GLY A 45 0.95 11.15 -20.32
N ILE A 46 -0.34 11.11 -20.65
CA ILE A 46 -1.31 12.14 -20.28
C ILE A 46 -1.65 11.92 -18.81
N ALA A 47 -1.45 12.94 -17.98
CA ALA A 47 -1.75 12.87 -16.55
C ALA A 47 -3.27 12.89 -16.34
N ASP A 48 -3.79 11.88 -15.65
CA ASP A 48 -5.14 11.96 -15.07
C ASP A 48 -5.10 12.85 -13.82
N VAL A 49 -6.13 13.67 -13.62
CA VAL A 49 -6.28 14.53 -12.42
C VAL A 49 -6.28 13.69 -11.12
N ALA A 50 -6.69 12.43 -11.21
CA ALA A 50 -6.71 11.46 -10.11
C ALA A 50 -5.33 10.82 -9.79
N ASP A 51 -4.34 10.95 -10.68
CA ASP A 51 -3.02 10.29 -10.59
C ASP A 51 -1.90 11.26 -10.13
N SER A 52 -2.24 12.36 -9.45
CA SER A 52 -1.31 13.47 -9.14
C SER A 52 -0.11 13.08 -8.25
N GLN A 53 -0.12 11.89 -7.64
CA GLN A 53 0.98 11.37 -6.82
C GLN A 53 1.87 10.35 -7.56
N THR A 54 1.48 9.83 -8.73
CA THR A 54 2.09 8.67 -9.43
C THR A 54 2.95 9.00 -10.65
N LEU A 55 3.40 10.26 -10.76
CA LEU A 55 3.86 10.81 -12.03
C LEU A 55 5.36 10.61 -12.34
N GLY A 56 6.25 10.46 -11.36
CA GLY A 56 7.71 10.41 -11.63
C GLY A 56 8.15 9.22 -12.47
N SER A 57 8.26 8.04 -11.84
CA SER A 57 8.86 6.84 -12.45
C SER A 57 8.11 6.33 -13.70
N LYS A 58 6.78 6.37 -13.69
CA LYS A 58 5.93 5.99 -14.84
C LYS A 58 6.17 6.92 -16.03
N LEU A 59 6.13 8.24 -15.83
CA LEU A 59 6.33 9.17 -16.95
C LEU A 59 7.78 9.16 -17.43
N ASP A 60 8.75 8.98 -16.55
CA ASP A 60 10.16 8.88 -16.92
C ASP A 60 10.39 7.67 -17.82
N ARG A 61 9.76 6.52 -17.50
CA ARG A 61 9.80 5.34 -18.37
C ARG A 61 9.16 5.62 -19.74
N ILE A 62 7.98 6.25 -19.76
CA ILE A 62 7.29 6.62 -21.01
C ILE A 62 8.12 7.59 -21.85
N ARG A 63 8.75 8.60 -21.23
CA ARG A 63 9.64 9.57 -21.89
C ARG A 63 10.85 8.87 -22.49
N ALA A 64 11.47 7.95 -21.76
CA ALA A 64 12.63 7.19 -22.22
C ALA A 64 12.31 6.28 -23.42
N ILE A 65 11.10 5.70 -23.46
CA ILE A 65 10.64 4.91 -24.62
C ILE A 65 10.45 5.82 -25.84
N LYS A 66 9.78 6.97 -25.65
CA LYS A 66 9.55 7.94 -26.72
C LYS A 66 10.83 8.58 -27.25
N SER A 67 11.82 8.84 -26.39
CA SER A 67 13.11 9.40 -26.82
C SER A 67 13.92 8.41 -27.66
N ALA A 68 13.62 7.11 -27.58
CA ALA A 68 14.16 6.08 -28.46
C ALA A 68 13.37 5.95 -29.78
N GLY A 69 12.38 6.82 -30.04
CA GLY A 69 11.53 6.75 -31.23
C GLY A 69 10.50 5.62 -31.22
N LEU A 70 10.23 5.03 -30.05
CA LEU A 70 9.32 3.90 -29.88
C LEU A 70 8.01 4.33 -29.20
N GLU A 71 6.97 3.51 -29.34
CA GLU A 71 5.70 3.68 -28.68
C GLU A 71 5.52 2.68 -27.53
N VAL A 72 4.90 3.12 -26.44
CA VAL A 72 4.56 2.25 -25.31
C VAL A 72 3.54 1.22 -25.78
N LEU A 73 3.87 -0.05 -25.62
CA LEU A 73 2.93 -1.13 -25.92
C LEU A 73 1.98 -1.33 -24.75
N HIS A 74 0.76 -1.78 -25.02
CA HIS A 74 -0.24 -2.07 -24.01
C HIS A 74 -1.02 -3.33 -24.34
N VAL A 75 -1.46 -4.03 -23.30
CA VAL A 75 -2.27 -5.26 -23.43
C VAL A 75 -3.41 -5.20 -22.44
N ILE A 76 -4.64 -5.39 -22.93
CA ILE A 76 -5.83 -5.62 -22.10
C ILE A 76 -5.85 -7.09 -21.69
N HIS A 77 -5.83 -7.39 -20.39
CA HIS A 77 -5.81 -8.78 -19.88
C HIS A 77 -7.22 -9.32 -19.64
N ARG A 78 -8.10 -8.46 -19.15
CA ARG A 78 -9.51 -8.75 -18.87
C ARG A 78 -10.33 -7.50 -19.14
N HIS A 79 -11.52 -7.67 -19.69
CA HIS A 79 -12.51 -6.62 -19.95
C HIS A 79 -13.90 -7.12 -19.54
N GLU A 80 -14.91 -6.25 -19.61
CA GLU A 80 -16.26 -6.53 -19.11
C GLU A 80 -16.27 -6.91 -17.62
N ILE A 81 -15.30 -6.38 -16.86
CA ILE A 81 -15.15 -6.74 -15.45
C ILE A 81 -16.21 -6.00 -14.62
N PRO A 82 -16.98 -6.69 -13.77
CA PRO A 82 -17.87 -6.04 -12.81
C PRO A 82 -17.11 -5.07 -11.89
N ASP A 83 -17.75 -3.97 -11.48
CA ASP A 83 -17.14 -2.98 -10.57
C ASP A 83 -16.64 -3.62 -9.26
N SER A 84 -17.32 -4.66 -8.77
CA SER A 84 -16.95 -5.40 -7.56
C SER A 84 -15.66 -6.22 -7.69
N ALA A 85 -15.21 -6.54 -8.91
CA ALA A 85 -14.09 -7.44 -9.16
C ALA A 85 -12.87 -6.75 -9.77
N VAL A 86 -13.02 -5.56 -10.35
CA VAL A 86 -11.94 -4.87 -11.09
C VAL A 86 -10.67 -4.67 -10.24
N PHE A 87 -10.84 -4.37 -8.96
CA PHE A 87 -9.74 -4.15 -8.04
C PHE A 87 -9.01 -5.45 -7.67
N GLU A 88 -9.73 -6.57 -7.52
CA GLU A 88 -9.13 -7.88 -7.23
C GLU A 88 -8.34 -8.41 -8.44
N VAL A 89 -8.86 -8.20 -9.65
CA VAL A 89 -8.16 -8.57 -10.90
C VAL A 89 -6.90 -7.72 -11.09
N GLU A 90 -6.99 -6.41 -10.83
CA GLU A 90 -5.84 -5.51 -10.88
C GLU A 90 -4.77 -5.91 -9.85
N ALA A 91 -5.17 -6.19 -8.61
CA ALA A 91 -4.25 -6.59 -7.54
C ALA A 91 -3.52 -7.89 -7.88
N ALA A 92 -4.25 -8.93 -8.31
CA ALA A 92 -3.64 -10.20 -8.71
C ALA A 92 -2.64 -10.05 -9.86
N LEU A 93 -2.93 -9.15 -10.82
CA LEU A 93 -2.01 -8.90 -11.93
C LEU A 93 -0.79 -8.09 -11.47
N ILE A 94 -0.94 -7.11 -10.59
CA ILE A 94 0.19 -6.40 -9.98
C ILE A 94 1.11 -7.37 -9.24
N ASP A 95 0.52 -8.27 -8.43
CA ASP A 95 1.25 -9.25 -7.64
C ASP A 95 2.04 -10.26 -8.51
N ALA A 96 1.59 -10.50 -9.75
CA ALA A 96 2.23 -11.41 -10.69
C ALA A 96 3.42 -10.81 -11.46
N TYR A 97 3.54 -9.47 -11.52
CA TYR A 97 4.63 -8.79 -12.25
C TYR A 97 5.55 -8.03 -11.29
N PRO A 98 6.83 -8.43 -11.16
CA PRO A 98 7.82 -7.65 -10.42
C PRO A 98 8.23 -6.40 -11.20
N GLY A 99 8.83 -5.41 -10.52
CA GLY A 99 9.47 -4.25 -11.17
C GLY A 99 8.52 -3.16 -11.68
N LEU A 100 7.24 -3.21 -11.31
CA LEU A 100 6.26 -2.20 -11.70
C LEU A 100 6.60 -0.82 -11.12
N THR A 101 6.36 0.23 -11.91
CA THR A 101 6.45 1.64 -11.50
C THR A 101 5.22 2.10 -10.70
N ASN A 102 4.28 1.20 -10.41
CA ASN A 102 3.18 1.46 -9.49
C ASN A 102 3.77 1.84 -8.13
N LEU A 103 3.56 3.09 -7.67
CA LEU A 103 4.06 3.54 -6.36
C LEU A 103 3.40 2.79 -5.19
N GLN A 104 2.22 2.23 -5.41
CA GLN A 104 1.46 1.46 -4.44
C GLN A 104 1.31 0.03 -4.96
N GLY A 105 1.45 -0.95 -4.06
CA GLY A 105 1.06 -2.34 -4.34
C GLY A 105 -0.42 -2.42 -4.72
N GLY A 106 -0.82 -3.57 -5.26
CA GLY A 106 -2.21 -3.82 -5.63
C GLY A 106 -3.19 -3.59 -4.48
N HIS A 107 -4.45 -3.38 -4.84
CA HIS A 107 -5.52 -3.23 -3.86
C HIS A 107 -5.51 -4.42 -2.88
N ALA A 108 -5.42 -4.13 -1.58
CA ALA A 108 -5.34 -5.14 -0.52
C ALA A 108 -4.14 -6.12 -0.62
N SER A 109 -3.10 -5.84 -1.40
CA SER A 109 -1.90 -6.70 -1.50
C SER A 109 -1.20 -6.90 -0.16
N SER A 110 -1.36 -5.98 0.80
CA SER A 110 -0.85 -6.21 2.15
C SER A 110 -1.59 -7.38 2.82
N ASP A 111 -2.92 -7.36 2.91
CA ASP A 111 -3.71 -8.38 3.60
C ASP A 111 -3.88 -9.69 2.79
N ARG A 112 -4.21 -9.60 1.50
CA ARG A 112 -4.61 -10.75 0.67
C ARG A 112 -3.67 -11.01 -0.52
N GLY A 113 -2.48 -10.41 -0.49
CA GLY A 113 -1.46 -10.64 -1.52
C GLY A 113 -0.88 -12.06 -1.47
N PRO A 114 0.19 -12.32 -2.25
CA PRO A 114 0.76 -13.64 -2.41
C PRO A 114 1.25 -14.23 -1.09
N MET A 115 0.79 -15.45 -0.79
CA MET A 115 1.17 -16.24 0.37
C MET A 115 1.23 -17.71 -0.04
N ASN A 116 2.22 -18.44 0.46
CA ASN A 116 2.27 -19.89 0.32
C ASN A 116 1.29 -20.56 1.31
N HIS A 117 1.06 -21.87 1.15
CA HIS A 117 0.10 -22.60 1.97
C HIS A 117 0.42 -22.58 3.48
N VAL A 118 1.70 -22.53 3.86
CA VAL A 118 2.15 -22.45 5.27
C VAL A 118 1.79 -21.08 5.86
N GLU A 119 2.05 -20.00 5.11
CA GLU A 119 1.70 -18.63 5.53
C GLU A 119 0.19 -18.45 5.67
N ILE A 120 -0.59 -19.04 4.75
CA ILE A 120 -2.06 -19.05 4.81
C ILE A 120 -2.54 -19.79 6.06
N LEU A 121 -2.04 -21.01 6.31
CA LEU A 121 -2.39 -21.79 7.50
C LEU A 121 -2.03 -21.02 8.78
N ASP A 122 -0.82 -20.47 8.85
CA ASP A 122 -0.38 -19.69 10.00
C ASP A 122 -1.32 -18.51 10.26
N LYS A 123 -1.57 -17.68 9.24
CA LYS A 123 -2.44 -16.51 9.34
C LYS A 123 -3.85 -16.82 9.78
N TYR A 124 -4.50 -17.81 9.17
CA TYR A 124 -5.91 -18.11 9.47
C TYR A 124 -6.11 -18.91 10.75
N ASN A 125 -5.05 -19.52 11.28
CA ASN A 125 -5.03 -20.12 12.63
C ASN A 125 -4.77 -19.09 13.75
N LEU A 126 -4.48 -17.82 13.43
CA LEU A 126 -4.34 -16.78 14.44
C LEU A 126 -5.71 -16.37 15.02
N PRO A 127 -5.76 -16.05 16.33
CA PRO A 127 -6.95 -15.48 16.92
C PRO A 127 -7.31 -14.14 16.25
N GLU A 128 -8.59 -13.79 16.32
CA GLU A 128 -9.08 -12.54 15.76
C GLU A 128 -8.73 -11.36 16.65
N PHE A 129 -8.46 -10.22 16.00
CA PHE A 129 -8.33 -8.93 16.65
C PHE A 129 -9.68 -8.54 17.29
N PRO A 130 -9.70 -7.93 18.49
CA PRO A 130 -10.94 -7.54 19.15
C PRO A 130 -11.82 -6.68 18.24
N GLN A 131 -13.12 -7.02 18.12
CA GLN A 131 -14.03 -6.29 17.23
C GLN A 131 -14.30 -4.87 17.71
N ASN A 132 -14.36 -4.66 19.03
CA ASN A 132 -14.63 -3.38 19.67
C ASN A 132 -13.52 -3.07 20.69
N PRO A 133 -12.32 -2.65 20.24
CA PRO A 133 -11.29 -2.23 21.16
C PRO A 133 -11.70 -0.92 21.86
N GLU A 134 -11.58 -0.92 23.18
CA GLU A 134 -11.92 0.25 24.03
C GLU A 134 -10.91 1.38 23.86
N HIS A 135 -9.66 1.04 23.58
CA HIS A 135 -8.58 2.01 23.39
C HIS A 135 -8.69 2.76 22.07
N LYS A 136 -8.14 3.97 22.04
CA LYS A 136 -7.91 4.74 20.83
C LYS A 136 -6.64 4.24 20.14
N LEU A 137 -6.75 3.75 18.92
CA LEU A 137 -5.65 3.03 18.27
C LEU A 137 -5.24 3.68 16.95
N LEU A 138 -3.94 3.65 16.68
CA LEU A 138 -3.35 3.97 15.40
C LEU A 138 -2.72 2.71 14.81
N LEU A 139 -3.36 2.10 13.82
CA LEU A 139 -2.84 0.92 13.13
C LEU A 139 -1.99 1.39 11.93
N ILE A 140 -0.78 0.87 11.85
CA ILE A 140 0.18 1.19 10.80
C ILE A 140 0.52 -0.11 10.05
N ASN A 141 0.12 -0.19 8.78
CA ASN A 141 0.46 -1.30 7.91
C ASN A 141 1.90 -1.14 7.38
N VAL A 142 2.72 -2.16 7.59
CA VAL A 142 4.09 -2.25 7.09
C VAL A 142 4.24 -3.49 6.20
N ASN A 143 5.02 -3.36 5.12
CA ASN A 143 5.07 -4.36 4.04
C ASN A 143 6.29 -5.28 4.08
N LYS A 144 7.37 -4.89 4.79
CA LYS A 144 8.64 -5.62 4.82
C LYS A 144 9.07 -5.81 6.27
N LEU A 145 8.99 -7.04 6.73
CA LEU A 145 9.47 -7.46 8.04
C LEU A 145 9.99 -8.89 7.90
N ASP A 146 11.27 -9.08 8.19
CA ASP A 146 11.92 -10.38 8.04
C ASP A 146 11.55 -11.31 9.19
N ASP A 147 11.57 -10.79 10.42
CA ASP A 147 11.16 -11.51 11.62
C ASP A 147 10.12 -10.69 12.41
N ARG A 148 8.90 -11.22 12.49
CA ARG A 148 7.80 -10.59 13.25
C ARG A 148 7.93 -10.71 14.76
N PHE A 149 8.83 -11.56 15.24
CA PHE A 149 9.11 -11.74 16.66
C PHE A 149 10.19 -10.78 17.16
N ASP A 150 10.95 -10.14 16.26
CA ASP A 150 11.86 -9.05 16.61
C ASP A 150 11.06 -7.76 16.86
N ARG A 151 10.70 -7.55 18.13
CA ARG A 151 9.94 -6.38 18.58
C ARG A 151 10.65 -5.06 18.28
N ARG A 152 11.99 -5.04 18.29
CA ARG A 152 12.77 -3.85 17.97
C ARG A 152 12.71 -3.53 16.48
N ALA A 153 12.82 -4.55 15.62
CA ALA A 153 12.61 -4.39 14.19
C ALA A 153 11.19 -3.88 13.88
N VAL A 154 10.17 -4.50 14.51
CA VAL A 154 8.76 -4.06 14.38
C VAL A 154 8.61 -2.59 14.78
N TYR A 155 9.14 -2.20 15.94
CA TYR A 155 9.09 -0.82 16.42
C TYR A 155 9.75 0.15 15.44
N ASN A 156 10.95 -0.17 14.95
CA ASN A 156 11.69 0.66 14.00
C ASN A 156 10.93 0.88 12.70
N LEU A 157 10.19 -0.12 12.22
CA LEU A 157 9.36 0.01 11.02
C LEU A 157 8.17 0.95 11.21
N VAL A 158 7.59 1.03 12.42
CA VAL A 158 6.40 1.85 12.67
C VAL A 158 6.69 3.21 13.29
N ARG A 159 7.89 3.46 13.81
CA ARG A 159 8.19 4.73 14.48
C ARG A 159 8.47 5.91 13.55
N TYR A 160 8.76 5.65 12.27
CA TYR A 160 9.17 6.64 11.27
C TYR A 160 8.80 6.11 9.86
N CYS A 161 8.27 6.86 8.90
CA CYS A 161 7.96 8.28 8.83
C CYS A 161 6.64 8.46 8.07
N TRP A 162 5.65 9.05 8.73
CA TRP A 162 4.24 8.90 8.38
C TRP A 162 3.57 10.22 8.04
N ARG A 163 2.82 10.22 6.95
CA ARG A 163 1.92 11.32 6.61
C ARG A 163 0.61 11.17 7.39
N ILE A 164 0.56 11.78 8.57
CA ILE A 164 -0.59 11.72 9.48
C ILE A 164 -0.96 13.08 10.05
N SER A 165 -2.21 13.22 10.45
CA SER A 165 -2.65 14.36 11.25
C SER A 165 -2.05 14.26 12.65
N LYS A 166 -1.27 15.28 13.04
CA LYS A 166 -0.67 15.38 14.38
C LYS A 166 -1.74 15.27 15.48
N SER A 167 -2.84 15.99 15.34
CA SER A 167 -3.93 15.99 16.33
C SER A 167 -4.55 14.60 16.52
N ARG A 168 -4.78 13.84 15.44
CA ARG A 168 -5.32 12.46 15.56
C ARG A 168 -4.28 11.49 16.11
N ALA A 169 -3.02 11.67 15.74
CA ALA A 169 -1.91 10.86 16.23
C ALA A 169 -1.72 11.04 17.75
N GLU A 170 -1.79 12.27 18.24
CA GLU A 170 -1.72 12.60 19.67
C GLU A 170 -2.92 12.10 20.47
N ASN A 171 -4.08 11.91 19.82
CA ASN A 171 -5.26 11.32 20.45
C ASN A 171 -5.22 9.78 20.56
N ALA A 172 -4.31 9.11 19.85
CA ALA A 172 -4.17 7.66 19.91
C ALA A 172 -3.41 7.25 21.19
N GLN A 173 -3.95 6.27 21.92
CA GLN A 173 -3.31 5.71 23.11
C GLN A 173 -2.21 4.73 22.72
N TYR A 174 -2.44 3.91 21.69
CA TYR A 174 -1.48 2.93 21.22
C TYR A 174 -1.31 2.96 19.70
N VAL A 175 -0.08 2.72 19.27
CA VAL A 175 0.25 2.42 17.88
C VAL A 175 0.38 0.92 17.72
N LEU A 176 -0.34 0.36 16.75
CA LEU A 176 -0.31 -1.06 16.42
C LEU A 176 0.40 -1.28 15.08
N ALA A 177 1.42 -2.13 15.08
CA ALA A 177 2.09 -2.56 13.86
C ALA A 177 1.31 -3.70 13.20
N VAL A 178 0.97 -3.53 11.92
CA VAL A 178 0.20 -4.50 11.16
C VAL A 178 1.02 -4.99 9.96
N VAL A 179 1.25 -6.28 9.89
CA VAL A 179 1.89 -6.95 8.76
C VAL A 179 0.90 -7.93 8.17
N ARG A 180 0.61 -7.76 6.88
CA ARG A 180 -0.30 -8.64 6.14
C ARG A 180 -1.63 -8.95 6.83
N GLY A 181 -2.25 -7.92 7.41
CA GLY A 181 -3.52 -8.04 8.14
C GLY A 181 -3.41 -8.70 9.51
N VAL A 182 -2.19 -8.88 10.04
CA VAL A 182 -1.92 -9.41 11.38
C VAL A 182 -1.27 -8.32 12.22
N VAL A 183 -1.80 -8.05 13.40
CA VAL A 183 -1.17 -7.18 14.39
C VAL A 183 0.01 -7.93 15.01
N VAL A 184 1.21 -7.37 14.88
CA VAL A 184 2.48 -7.99 15.32
C VAL A 184 3.23 -7.17 16.38
N GLY A 185 2.75 -5.96 16.69
CA GLY A 185 3.33 -5.14 17.75
C GLY A 185 2.37 -4.08 18.27
N ALA A 186 2.54 -3.70 19.52
CA ALA A 186 1.76 -2.65 20.18
C ALA A 186 2.71 -1.73 20.97
N PHE A 187 2.57 -0.43 20.79
CA PHE A 187 3.47 0.57 21.36
C PHE A 187 2.70 1.71 22.00
N GLU A 188 3.13 2.11 23.18
CA GLU A 188 2.70 3.35 23.83
C GLU A 188 3.56 4.51 23.30
N VAL A 189 2.92 5.59 22.88
CA VAL A 189 3.62 6.76 22.35
C VAL A 189 3.94 7.72 23.48
N GLU A 190 5.22 8.05 23.64
CA GLU A 190 5.66 9.08 24.58
C GLU A 190 5.57 10.47 23.96
N ARG A 191 5.96 10.60 22.68
CA ARG A 191 5.86 11.87 21.94
C ARG A 191 5.89 11.69 20.43
N TRP A 192 5.11 12.53 19.75
CA TRP A 192 5.17 12.71 18.29
C TRP A 192 6.11 13.85 17.92
N MET A 193 6.91 13.67 16.86
CA MET A 193 7.90 14.63 16.40
C MET A 193 7.97 14.67 14.88
N SER A 194 8.43 15.78 14.33
CA SER A 194 8.74 15.88 12.90
C SER A 194 9.83 14.90 12.51
N ALA A 195 9.70 14.31 11.34
CA ALA A 195 10.57 13.27 10.80
C ALA A 195 11.93 13.82 10.29
N THR A 196 12.69 14.47 11.18
CA THR A 196 13.98 15.10 10.87
C THR A 196 15.17 14.33 11.44
N ARG A 197 16.39 14.62 10.95
CA ARG A 197 17.63 14.00 11.42
C ARG A 197 17.92 14.33 12.88
N GLU A 198 17.55 15.52 13.33
CA GLU A 198 17.74 15.97 14.72
C GLU A 198 16.87 15.15 15.69
N ASN A 199 15.64 14.83 15.27
CA ASN A 199 14.69 14.06 16.09
C ASN A 199 14.93 12.55 16.03
N PHE A 200 15.48 12.05 14.91
CA PHE A 200 15.74 10.62 14.66
C PHE A 200 17.17 10.40 14.14
N PRO A 201 18.21 10.66 14.94
CA PRO A 201 19.61 10.63 14.49
C PRO A 201 20.11 9.22 14.14
N ASP A 202 19.44 8.19 14.65
CA ASP A 202 19.70 6.77 14.35
C ASP A 202 19.19 6.34 12.96
N ILE A 203 18.36 7.15 12.31
CA ILE A 203 17.80 6.85 10.99
C ILE A 203 18.68 7.48 9.92
N GLN A 204 19.53 6.67 9.29
CA GLN A 204 20.56 7.13 8.35
C GLN A 204 20.02 7.90 7.14
N TYR A 205 18.79 7.62 6.72
CA TYR A 205 18.14 8.26 5.56
C TYR A 205 17.24 9.45 5.93
N ALA A 206 17.23 9.88 7.20
CA ALA A 206 16.57 11.12 7.58
C ALA A 206 17.42 12.31 7.11
N ASP A 207 17.17 12.78 5.88
CA ASP A 207 17.87 13.91 5.26
C ASP A 207 17.11 15.25 5.39
N GLY A 208 15.97 15.23 6.08
CA GLY A 208 15.11 16.39 6.31
C GLY A 208 14.09 16.67 5.19
N SER A 209 14.17 15.99 4.04
CA SER A 209 13.20 16.16 2.94
C SER A 209 11.76 15.81 3.35
N GLU A 210 11.61 14.91 4.32
CA GLU A 210 10.33 14.44 4.85
C GLU A 210 9.95 15.11 6.19
N ALA A 211 10.52 16.27 6.53
CA ALA A 211 10.28 16.97 7.80
C ALA A 211 8.79 17.31 8.08
N HIS A 212 7.95 17.34 7.03
CA HIS A 212 6.50 17.55 7.13
C HIS A 212 5.72 16.32 7.60
N ARG A 213 6.37 15.15 7.65
CA ARG A 213 5.81 13.90 8.18
C ARG A 213 6.17 13.72 9.65
N LEU A 214 5.46 12.82 10.32
CA LEU A 214 5.64 12.55 11.74
C LEU A 214 6.27 11.17 11.97
N GLY A 215 7.10 11.10 13.00
CA GLY A 215 7.47 9.88 13.68
C GLY A 215 7.16 9.99 15.17
N PHE A 216 7.38 8.91 15.92
CA PHE A 216 7.21 8.92 17.36
C PHE A 216 8.36 8.25 18.10
N ILE A 217 8.58 8.69 19.33
CA ILE A 217 9.33 7.92 20.33
C ILE A 217 8.30 7.30 21.26
N GLY A 218 8.54 6.04 21.60
CA GLY A 218 7.62 5.24 22.38
C GLY A 218 8.31 3.97 22.86
N ARG A 219 7.54 3.18 23.59
CA ARG A 219 7.96 1.92 24.19
C ARG A 219 6.93 0.83 23.92
N GLU A 220 7.30 -0.41 24.18
CA GLU A 220 6.33 -1.51 24.12
C GLU A 220 5.15 -1.22 25.05
N ALA A 221 3.95 -1.54 24.58
CA ALA A 221 2.75 -1.42 25.39
C ALA A 221 2.85 -2.34 26.63
N PRO A 222 2.15 -2.01 27.73
CA PRO A 222 2.00 -2.90 28.88
C PRO A 222 1.58 -4.32 28.48
N ALA A 223 1.96 -5.32 29.30
CA ALA A 223 1.78 -6.73 28.96
C ALA A 223 0.32 -7.11 28.68
N ASP A 224 -0.62 -6.56 29.45
CA ASP A 224 -2.06 -6.74 29.26
C ASP A 224 -2.56 -6.20 27.90
N VAL A 225 -2.05 -5.03 27.49
CA VAL A 225 -2.37 -4.42 26.19
C VAL A 225 -1.72 -5.21 25.04
N TRP A 226 -0.48 -5.65 25.24
CA TRP A 226 0.22 -6.50 24.28
C TRP A 226 -0.53 -7.81 24.06
N ASP A 227 -0.94 -8.49 25.13
CA ASP A 227 -1.70 -9.74 25.04
C ASP A 227 -3.10 -9.53 24.44
N LEU A 228 -3.72 -8.37 24.71
CA LEU A 228 -5.01 -7.99 24.15
C LEU A 228 -4.96 -7.78 22.62
N TYR A 229 -3.91 -7.13 22.08
CA TYR A 229 -3.86 -6.76 20.66
C TYR A 229 -2.93 -7.60 19.80
N VAL A 230 -1.88 -8.18 20.38
CA VAL A 230 -0.85 -8.97 19.69
C VAL A 230 -0.90 -10.42 20.14
N GLY A 231 -0.85 -10.68 21.46
CA GLY A 231 -0.70 -12.03 22.01
C GLY A 231 0.63 -12.68 21.62
N ALA A 232 0.67 -14.01 21.65
CA ALA A 232 1.91 -14.78 21.45
C ALA A 232 2.46 -14.74 20.02
N ARG A 233 1.58 -14.77 19.01
CA ARG A 233 1.96 -14.87 17.58
C ARG A 233 1.33 -13.80 16.68
N GLY A 234 0.54 -12.89 17.25
CA GLY A 234 -0.25 -11.90 16.54
C GLY A 234 -1.75 -12.19 16.52
N LYS A 235 -2.53 -11.18 16.17
CA LYS A 235 -3.99 -11.30 15.96
C LYS A 235 -4.41 -10.81 14.58
N ARG A 236 -5.30 -11.54 13.93
CA ARG A 236 -5.79 -11.22 12.58
C ARG A 236 -6.82 -10.10 12.63
N VAL A 237 -6.63 -9.03 11.87
CA VAL A 237 -7.60 -7.94 11.73
C VAL A 237 -8.76 -8.43 10.84
N VAL A 238 -10.01 -8.34 11.33
CA VAL A 238 -11.18 -8.97 10.66
C VAL A 238 -12.23 -7.96 10.19
N ALA A 239 -12.08 -6.66 10.46
CA ALA A 239 -13.10 -5.67 10.16
C ALA A 239 -13.41 -5.55 8.65
N ALA A 240 -14.65 -5.90 8.27
CA ALA A 240 -15.14 -5.90 6.89
C ALA A 240 -15.23 -4.49 6.27
N GLU A 241 -15.44 -3.45 7.08
CA GLU A 241 -15.48 -2.04 6.66
C GLU A 241 -14.09 -1.44 6.39
N GLN A 242 -13.03 -2.21 6.65
CA GLN A 242 -11.63 -1.77 6.58
C GLN A 242 -10.83 -2.44 5.47
N LYS A 243 -11.51 -3.25 4.64
CA LYS A 243 -10.99 -3.72 3.35
C LYS A 243 -11.03 -2.52 2.41
N HIS A 244 -10.02 -2.34 1.56
CA HIS A 244 -9.95 -1.29 0.52
C HIS A 244 -9.41 0.09 0.94
N ILE A 245 -8.32 0.16 1.72
CA ILE A 245 -7.67 1.45 2.00
C ILE A 245 -6.23 1.45 1.47
N GLN A 246 -5.97 2.36 0.53
CA GLN A 246 -4.65 2.63 -0.07
C GLN A 246 -3.67 3.29 0.93
N ASN A 247 -4.19 3.86 2.02
CA ASN A 247 -3.40 4.47 3.09
C ASN A 247 -2.87 3.40 4.06
N PRO A 248 -1.55 3.34 4.35
CA PRO A 248 -1.02 2.40 5.35
C PRO A 248 -1.57 2.65 6.76
N ILE A 249 -2.20 3.80 7.01
CA ILE A 249 -2.53 4.28 8.35
C ILE A 249 -4.03 4.25 8.58
N ARG A 250 -4.44 3.69 9.72
CA ARG A 250 -5.83 3.60 10.16
C ARG A 250 -5.95 4.06 11.61
N PHE A 251 -6.94 4.89 11.86
CA PHE A 251 -7.28 5.37 13.19
C PHE A 251 -8.54 4.66 13.68
N TRP A 252 -8.59 4.35 14.96
CA TRP A 252 -9.75 3.78 15.63
C TRP A 252 -10.11 4.64 16.84
N ASN A 253 -11.32 5.20 16.84
CA ASN A 253 -11.84 6.07 17.90
C ASN A 253 -10.99 7.33 18.21
N CYS A 254 -10.19 7.81 17.25
CA CYS A 254 -9.34 9.01 17.37
C CYS A 254 -9.29 9.86 16.10
#